data_AF-A0A3D5FWW8-F1
#
_entry.id   AF-A0A3D5FWW8-F1
#
_cell.length_a   1.000
_cell.length_b   1.000
_cell.length_c   1.000
_cell.angle_alpha   90.00
_cell.angle_beta   90.00
_cell.angle_gamma   90.00
#
_symmetry.space_group_name_H-M   'P 1'
#
loop_
_entity.id
_entity.type
_entity.pdbx_description
1 polymer ?
#
loop_
_entity_poly.entity_id
_entity_poly.type
_entity_poly.pdbx_seq_one_letter_code
_entity_poly.pdbx_strand_id
1 'polypeptide(L)'
;MTLKSVLQICIVFAILAGAILYSNQKEQEKEDVAELTKELVVLDKSRVDGLTIETAAGAVVLRKVDGTWKILEPLQLDASAGAIEGVLANLERAHLKKFLLLDEGEETERLTEYGLIPPHVRVIVQVEGSVLDTIDYGNSPLNTYVYVKRASQQRVGMTELYRRTGVDKDLFELREKRALRFEKSAVTSVRITRPSLTIEIARDGDSWRLQQPSEGPADGGQVDSVLSRLSAAFMPSFDDAPASLSSYGLDTPTLQVDVHAQ
;
A
#
# COMPACT_ATOMS: atom_id res chain seq x y z
N MET A 1 56.72 34.94 -9.45
CA MET A 1 56.32 33.52 -9.35
C MET A 1 56.34 32.94 -10.76
N THR A 2 57.14 31.90 -11.03
CA THR A 2 57.26 31.39 -12.40
C THR A 2 56.02 30.57 -12.77
N LEU A 3 55.58 30.64 -14.03
CA LEU A 3 54.42 29.88 -14.54
C LEU A 3 54.52 28.37 -14.24
N LYS A 4 55.75 27.85 -14.18
CA LYS A 4 56.07 26.47 -13.81
C LYS A 4 55.70 26.14 -12.35
N SER A 5 55.93 27.07 -11.42
CA SER A 5 55.59 26.90 -10.00
C SER A 5 54.08 26.92 -9.76
N VAL A 6 53.32 27.74 -10.52
CA VAL A 6 51.84 27.75 -10.46
C VAL A 6 51.29 26.42 -10.98
N LEU A 7 51.82 25.91 -12.09
CA LEU A 7 51.37 24.66 -12.70
C LEU A 7 51.59 23.45 -11.77
N GLN A 8 52.72 23.38 -11.08
CA GLN A 8 53.01 22.32 -10.11
C GLN A 8 52.03 22.33 -8.93
N ILE A 9 51.70 23.51 -8.41
CA ILE A 9 50.74 23.65 -7.30
C ILE A 9 49.34 23.21 -7.76
N CYS A 10 48.90 23.59 -8.97
CA CYS A 10 47.61 23.17 -9.51
C CYS A 10 47.49 21.65 -9.69
N ILE A 11 48.56 20.97 -10.13
CA ILE A 11 48.58 19.51 -10.27
C ILE A 11 48.45 18.83 -8.91
N VAL A 12 49.19 19.30 -7.90
CA VAL A 12 49.09 18.76 -6.53
C VAL A 12 47.69 18.99 -5.96
N PHE A 13 47.09 20.17 -6.20
CA PHE A 13 45.73 20.45 -5.76
C PHE A 13 44.69 19.57 -6.45
N ALA A 14 44.84 19.31 -7.75
CA ALA A 14 43.96 18.41 -8.49
C ALA A 14 44.05 16.96 -7.99
N ILE A 15 45.26 16.49 -7.67
CA ILE A 15 45.47 15.16 -7.08
C ILE A 15 44.86 15.08 -5.68
N LEU A 16 45.07 16.09 -4.83
CA LEU A 16 44.49 16.14 -3.49
C LEU A 16 42.95 16.23 -3.55
N ALA A 17 42.40 17.06 -4.43
CA ALA A 17 40.97 17.14 -4.66
C ALA A 17 40.41 15.80 -5.15
N GLY A 18 41.09 15.14 -6.10
CA GLY A 18 40.71 13.80 -6.57
C GLY A 18 40.75 12.75 -5.47
N ALA A 19 41.76 12.78 -4.59
CA ALA A 19 41.88 11.87 -3.46
C ALA A 19 40.78 12.11 -2.39
N ILE A 20 40.45 13.38 -2.12
CA ILE A 20 39.36 13.76 -1.21
C ILE A 20 38.01 13.29 -1.78
N LEU A 21 37.75 13.55 -3.08
CA LEU A 21 36.52 13.11 -3.74
C LEU A 21 36.39 11.58 -3.75
N TYR A 22 37.47 10.85 -4.04
CA TYR A 22 37.49 9.38 -4.02
C TYR A 22 37.29 8.81 -2.61
N SER A 23 37.94 9.41 -1.59
CA SER A 23 37.77 9.00 -0.20
C SER A 23 36.33 9.22 0.28
N ASN A 24 35.75 10.39 -0.04
CA ASN A 24 34.38 10.71 0.33
C ASN A 24 33.37 9.77 -0.34
N GLN A 25 33.57 9.45 -1.63
CA GLN A 25 32.75 8.47 -2.34
C GLN A 25 32.82 7.08 -1.72
N LYS A 26 34.02 6.64 -1.29
CA LYS A 26 34.22 5.33 -0.66
C LYS A 26 33.68 5.26 0.77
N GLU A 27 33.69 6.38 1.49
CA GLU A 27 33.10 6.52 2.81
C GLU A 27 31.56 6.51 2.71
N GLN A 28 31.01 7.23 1.73
CA GLN A 28 29.59 7.20 1.39
C GLN A 28 29.13 5.80 0.96
N GLU A 29 29.88 5.11 0.09
CA GLU A 29 29.56 3.73 -0.31
C GLU A 29 29.58 2.75 0.87
N LYS A 30 30.50 2.92 1.84
CA LYS A 30 30.51 2.12 3.06
C LYS A 30 29.32 2.42 3.96
N GLU A 31 28.92 3.69 4.07
CA GLU A 31 27.78 4.12 4.86
C GLU A 31 26.47 3.60 4.24
N ASP A 32 26.31 3.73 2.92
CA ASP A 32 25.19 3.17 2.14
C ASP A 32 25.12 1.65 2.32
N VAL A 33 26.23 0.92 2.18
CA VAL A 33 26.27 -0.54 2.41
C VAL A 33 25.92 -0.87 3.86
N ALA A 34 26.41 -0.10 4.85
CA ALA A 34 26.06 -0.31 6.25
C ALA A 34 24.58 0.00 6.54
N GLU A 35 23.98 0.98 5.86
CA GLU A 35 22.56 1.29 5.95
C GLU A 35 21.70 0.21 5.31
N LEU A 36 22.06 -0.26 4.10
CA LEU A 36 21.41 -1.38 3.42
C LEU A 36 21.51 -2.69 4.22
N THR A 37 22.58 -2.91 4.99
CA THR A 37 22.66 -4.07 5.89
C THR A 37 21.72 -3.97 7.10
N LYS A 38 21.25 -2.76 7.45
CA LYS A 38 20.22 -2.57 8.48
C LYS A 38 18.82 -2.68 7.91
N GLU A 39 18.61 -2.44 6.62
CA GLU A 39 17.30 -2.63 6.00
C GLU A 39 16.84 -4.08 6.11
N LEU A 40 15.56 -4.25 6.43
CA LEU A 40 14.94 -5.55 6.38
C LEU A 40 14.92 -5.99 4.93
N VAL A 41 14.39 -5.20 4.00
CA VAL A 41 14.38 -5.51 2.57
C VAL A 41 14.75 -4.27 1.78
N VAL A 42 15.68 -4.40 0.83
CA VAL A 42 15.99 -3.33 -0.11
C VAL A 42 14.93 -3.36 -1.20
N LEU A 43 14.06 -2.35 -1.18
CA LEU A 43 12.84 -2.33 -1.99
C LEU A 43 12.61 -0.92 -2.55
N ASP A 44 12.44 -0.82 -3.85
CA ASP A 44 11.80 0.35 -4.47
C ASP A 44 10.32 0.01 -4.68
N LYS A 45 9.46 0.56 -3.83
CA LYS A 45 8.01 0.27 -3.89
C LYS A 45 7.36 0.67 -5.22
N SER A 46 7.94 1.61 -5.97
CA SER A 46 7.38 2.06 -7.24
C SER A 46 7.46 0.98 -8.34
N ARG A 47 8.42 0.06 -8.19
CA ARG A 47 8.66 -1.07 -9.10
C ARG A 47 7.86 -2.32 -8.73
N VAL A 48 7.20 -2.34 -7.59
CA VAL A 48 6.42 -3.51 -7.13
C VAL A 48 5.15 -3.64 -7.97
N ASP A 49 4.98 -4.82 -8.55
CA ASP A 49 3.82 -5.19 -9.37
C ASP A 49 3.03 -6.37 -8.81
N GLY A 50 3.56 -7.06 -7.79
CA GLY A 50 2.87 -8.11 -7.09
C GLY A 50 3.18 -8.13 -5.59
N LEU A 51 2.15 -8.44 -4.81
CA LEU A 51 2.24 -8.58 -3.38
C LEU A 51 1.32 -9.74 -2.97
N THR A 52 1.83 -10.69 -2.21
CA THR A 52 1.00 -11.72 -1.56
C THR A 52 1.17 -11.61 -0.06
N ILE A 53 0.06 -11.60 0.67
CA ILE A 53 0.03 -11.59 2.13
C ILE A 53 -0.70 -12.84 2.59
N GLU A 54 -0.02 -13.70 3.35
CA GLU A 54 -0.58 -14.90 3.95
C GLU A 54 -0.63 -14.71 5.46
N THR A 55 -1.82 -14.83 6.05
CA THR A 55 -2.04 -14.76 7.50
C THR A 55 -2.91 -15.93 7.95
N ALA A 56 -3.19 -16.01 9.25
CA ALA A 56 -4.18 -16.95 9.77
C ALA A 56 -5.61 -16.74 9.19
N ALA A 57 -5.93 -15.56 8.67
CA ALA A 57 -7.22 -15.27 8.03
C ALA A 57 -7.29 -15.76 6.58
N GLY A 58 -6.17 -16.14 5.98
CA GLY A 58 -6.07 -16.61 4.59
C GLY A 58 -4.98 -15.90 3.80
N ALA A 59 -4.84 -16.29 2.53
CA ALA A 59 -3.93 -15.66 1.58
C ALA A 59 -4.68 -14.64 0.71
N VAL A 60 -4.07 -13.47 0.51
CA VAL A 60 -4.54 -12.44 -0.43
C VAL A 60 -3.46 -12.19 -1.46
N VAL A 61 -3.76 -12.46 -2.73
CA VAL A 61 -2.83 -12.26 -3.85
C VAL A 61 -3.21 -10.99 -4.58
N LEU A 62 -2.30 -10.00 -4.60
CA LEU A 62 -2.48 -8.72 -5.25
C LEU A 62 -1.54 -8.56 -6.44
N ARG A 63 -2.06 -7.96 -7.51
CA ARG A 63 -1.30 -7.61 -8.72
C ARG A 63 -1.66 -6.23 -9.22
N LYS A 64 -0.69 -5.56 -9.82
CA LYS A 64 -0.90 -4.32 -10.55
C LYS A 64 -1.29 -4.65 -12.00
N VAL A 65 -2.52 -4.31 -12.37
CA VAL A 65 -3.09 -4.52 -13.71
C VAL A 65 -3.44 -3.14 -14.27
N ASP A 66 -2.88 -2.79 -15.44
CA ASP A 66 -3.07 -1.48 -16.08
C ASP A 66 -2.83 -0.29 -15.13
N GLY A 67 -1.79 -0.40 -14.30
CA GLY A 67 -1.41 0.63 -13.33
C GLY A 67 -2.23 0.63 -12.04
N THR A 68 -3.28 -0.19 -11.92
CA THR A 68 -4.16 -0.25 -10.74
C THR A 68 -4.00 -1.57 -10.00
N TRP A 69 -3.99 -1.52 -8.66
CA TRP A 69 -3.95 -2.72 -7.85
C TRP A 69 -5.30 -3.46 -7.83
N LYS A 70 -5.23 -4.76 -8.07
CA LYS A 70 -6.35 -5.71 -8.00
C LYS A 70 -5.99 -6.84 -7.05
N ILE A 71 -7.01 -7.38 -6.38
CA ILE A 71 -6.92 -8.65 -5.68
C ILE A 71 -7.33 -9.72 -6.69
N LEU A 72 -6.53 -10.76 -6.83
CA LEU A 72 -6.78 -11.91 -7.71
C LEU A 72 -7.29 -13.12 -6.93
N GLU A 73 -6.83 -13.29 -5.69
CA GLU A 73 -7.24 -14.35 -4.79
C GLU A 73 -7.49 -13.79 -3.37
N PRO A 74 -8.48 -14.35 -2.63
CA PRO A 74 -9.34 -15.47 -3.01
C PRO A 74 -10.49 -15.08 -3.94
N LEU A 75 -10.73 -13.78 -4.13
CA LEU A 75 -11.77 -13.23 -4.99
C LEU A 75 -11.17 -12.18 -5.92
N GLN A 76 -11.66 -12.10 -7.15
CA GLN A 76 -11.25 -11.04 -8.08
C GLN A 76 -11.93 -9.73 -7.72
N LEU A 77 -11.20 -8.82 -7.07
CA LEU A 77 -11.74 -7.58 -6.51
C LEU A 77 -10.84 -6.38 -6.80
N ASP A 78 -11.43 -5.19 -6.72
CA ASP A 78 -10.65 -3.96 -6.62
C ASP A 78 -9.95 -3.89 -5.27
N ALA A 79 -8.67 -3.52 -5.28
CA ALA A 79 -7.91 -3.32 -4.07
C ALA A 79 -7.93 -1.86 -3.60
N SER A 80 -7.69 -1.67 -2.30
CA SER A 80 -7.46 -0.37 -1.70
C SER A 80 -6.02 0.08 -1.96
N ALA A 81 -5.84 1.01 -2.89
CA ALA A 81 -4.53 1.56 -3.21
C ALA A 81 -3.82 2.16 -1.97
N GLY A 82 -4.58 2.82 -1.09
CA GLY A 82 -4.03 3.39 0.15
C GLY A 82 -3.57 2.34 1.16
N ALA A 83 -4.30 1.21 1.28
CA ALA A 83 -3.88 0.12 2.16
C ALA A 83 -2.59 -0.54 1.66
N ILE A 84 -2.50 -0.78 0.35
CA ILE A 84 -1.31 -1.37 -0.28
C ILE A 84 -0.12 -0.43 -0.16
N GLU A 85 -0.30 0.86 -0.43
CA GLU A 85 0.76 1.85 -0.26
C GLU A 85 1.27 1.88 1.18
N GLY A 86 0.37 1.76 2.17
CA GLY A 86 0.74 1.63 3.58
C GLY A 86 1.61 0.40 3.86
N VAL A 87 1.25 -0.76 3.29
CA VAL A 87 2.05 -2.00 3.42
C VAL A 87 3.42 -1.85 2.77
N LEU A 88 3.48 -1.38 1.52
CA LEU A 88 4.74 -1.22 0.79
C LEU A 88 5.66 -0.21 1.48
N ALA A 89 5.12 0.91 1.94
CA ALA A 89 5.89 1.92 2.66
C ALA A 89 6.33 1.46 4.07
N ASN A 90 5.61 0.50 4.66
CA ASN A 90 6.04 -0.16 5.89
C ASN A 90 7.21 -1.12 5.65
N LEU A 91 7.19 -1.87 4.53
CA LEU A 91 8.28 -2.77 4.12
C LEU A 91 9.56 -2.01 3.74
N GLU A 92 9.43 -0.98 2.89
CA GLU A 92 10.54 -0.12 2.43
C GLU A 92 11.31 0.51 3.60
N ARG A 93 10.61 0.88 4.68
CA ARG A 93 11.23 1.51 5.86
C ARG A 93 11.60 0.53 6.97
N ALA A 94 11.42 -0.77 6.77
CA ALA A 94 11.66 -1.76 7.81
C ALA A 94 13.17 -1.99 7.99
N HIS A 95 13.62 -2.10 9.24
CA HIS A 95 15.02 -2.38 9.56
C HIS A 95 15.14 -3.59 10.48
N LEU A 96 16.21 -4.37 10.29
CA LEU A 96 16.69 -5.33 11.25
C LEU A 96 17.36 -4.61 12.42
N LYS A 97 16.93 -4.95 13.64
CA LYS A 97 17.49 -4.44 14.89
C LYS A 97 18.49 -5.39 15.51
N LYS A 98 18.32 -6.69 15.26
CA LYS A 98 19.20 -7.74 15.78
C LYS A 98 19.24 -8.90 14.79
N PHE A 99 20.44 -9.44 14.58
CA PHE A 99 20.64 -10.69 13.87
C PHE A 99 20.68 -11.85 14.87
N LEU A 100 20.11 -12.98 14.48
CA LEU A 100 20.18 -14.23 15.24
C LEU A 100 20.97 -15.24 14.41
N LEU A 101 22.07 -15.71 14.98
CA LEU A 101 22.80 -16.83 14.41
C LEU A 101 22.03 -18.11 14.76
N LEU A 102 21.80 -18.93 13.75
CA LEU A 102 21.29 -20.28 13.89
C LEU A 102 22.48 -21.23 13.81
N ASP A 103 22.59 -22.13 14.78
CA ASP A 103 23.64 -23.14 14.79
C ASP A 103 23.31 -24.22 13.73
N GLU A 104 24.33 -24.74 13.06
CA GLU A 104 24.15 -25.77 12.02
C GLU A 104 23.56 -27.04 12.65
N GLY A 105 22.41 -27.50 12.14
CA GLY A 105 21.77 -28.77 12.54
C GLY A 105 20.47 -28.64 13.35
N GLU A 106 20.17 -27.47 13.93
CA GLU A 106 18.96 -27.23 14.75
C GLU A 106 18.02 -26.15 14.17
N GLU A 107 18.21 -25.78 12.89
CA GLU A 107 17.46 -24.69 12.25
C GLU A 107 15.94 -24.89 12.34
N THR A 108 15.43 -26.08 12.02
CA THR A 108 13.98 -26.33 12.01
C THR A 108 13.34 -26.17 13.39
N GLU A 109 13.99 -26.68 14.44
CA GLU A 109 13.48 -26.57 15.82
C GLU A 109 13.45 -25.11 16.25
N ARG A 110 14.55 -24.37 16.06
CA ARG A 110 14.63 -22.95 16.39
C ARG A 110 13.65 -22.10 15.59
N LEU A 111 13.47 -22.37 14.30
CA LEU A 111 12.47 -21.67 13.48
C LEU A 111 11.04 -21.96 13.94
N THR A 112 10.76 -23.17 14.43
CA THR A 112 9.47 -23.53 15.03
C THR A 112 9.26 -22.76 16.34
N GLU A 113 10.26 -22.72 17.23
CA GLU A 113 10.21 -21.92 18.47
C GLU A 113 10.01 -20.43 18.21
N TYR A 114 10.63 -19.91 17.14
CA TYR A 114 10.47 -18.53 16.70
C TYR A 114 9.15 -18.27 16.01
N GLY A 115 8.32 -19.30 15.78
CA GLY A 115 7.04 -19.18 15.08
C GLY A 115 7.21 -18.77 13.62
N LEU A 116 8.30 -19.19 12.99
CA LEU A 116 8.59 -19.01 11.56
C LEU A 116 8.25 -20.28 10.76
N ILE A 117 7.89 -21.37 11.44
CA ILE A 117 7.34 -22.60 10.86
C ILE A 117 6.14 -23.06 11.72
N PRO A 118 4.90 -22.86 11.25
CA PRO A 118 4.52 -21.91 10.21
C PRO A 118 4.73 -20.45 10.67
N PRO A 119 4.94 -19.49 9.75
CA PRO A 119 4.96 -18.08 10.09
C PRO A 119 3.56 -17.56 10.49
N HIS A 120 3.52 -16.52 11.31
CA HIS A 120 2.27 -15.81 11.61
C HIS A 120 1.80 -14.98 10.42
N VAL A 121 2.74 -14.32 9.73
CA VAL A 121 2.49 -13.59 8.49
C VAL A 121 3.61 -13.87 7.51
N ARG A 122 3.28 -14.21 6.27
CA ARG A 122 4.23 -14.27 5.16
C ARG A 122 3.88 -13.21 4.12
N VAL A 123 4.89 -12.46 3.70
CA VAL A 123 4.76 -11.47 2.64
C VAL A 123 5.68 -11.85 1.49
N ILE A 124 5.11 -11.97 0.29
CA ILE A 124 5.87 -12.23 -0.95
C ILE A 124 5.78 -10.98 -1.80
N VAL A 125 6.94 -10.40 -2.12
CA VAL A 125 7.04 -9.18 -2.94
C VAL A 125 7.51 -9.56 -4.33
N GLN A 126 6.87 -9.01 -5.36
CA GLN A 126 7.22 -9.25 -6.76
C GLN A 126 7.48 -7.96 -7.52
N VAL A 127 8.48 -8.02 -8.39
CA VAL A 127 8.90 -6.96 -9.29
C VAL A 127 9.13 -7.59 -10.66
N GLU A 128 8.53 -7.00 -11.70
CA GLU A 128 8.60 -7.48 -13.08
C GLU A 128 8.19 -8.96 -13.18
N GLY A 129 7.15 -9.33 -12.43
CA GLY A 129 6.62 -10.70 -12.34
C GLY A 129 7.49 -11.70 -11.55
N SER A 130 8.71 -11.34 -11.15
CA SER A 130 9.63 -12.21 -10.42
C SER A 130 9.55 -11.96 -8.91
N VAL A 131 9.70 -13.01 -8.10
CA VAL A 131 9.79 -12.85 -6.64
C VAL A 131 11.09 -12.12 -6.30
N LEU A 132 10.94 -10.93 -5.71
CA LEU A 132 12.04 -10.15 -5.17
C LEU A 132 12.50 -10.75 -3.83
N ASP A 133 11.55 -10.98 -2.91
CA ASP A 133 11.82 -11.63 -1.64
C ASP A 133 10.55 -12.20 -1.00
N THR A 134 10.75 -13.10 -0.05
CA THR A 134 9.72 -13.60 0.87
C THR A 134 10.14 -13.29 2.30
N ILE A 135 9.27 -12.62 3.04
CA ILE A 135 9.50 -12.14 4.40
C ILE A 135 8.50 -12.81 5.33
N ASP A 136 9.01 -13.64 6.22
CA ASP A 136 8.22 -14.39 7.20
C ASP A 136 8.34 -13.72 8.57
N TYR A 137 7.21 -13.43 9.21
CA TYR A 137 7.14 -12.86 10.55
C TYR A 137 6.60 -13.89 11.54
N GLY A 138 7.28 -14.03 12.68
CA GLY A 138 6.97 -15.05 13.68
C GLY A 138 6.49 -14.51 15.02
N ASN A 139 6.91 -15.20 16.08
CA ASN A 139 6.60 -14.89 17.47
C ASN A 139 7.21 -13.55 17.93
N SER A 140 6.60 -12.97 18.96
CA SER A 140 7.03 -11.72 19.60
C SER A 140 7.22 -11.95 21.11
N PRO A 141 8.42 -12.35 21.56
CA PRO A 141 8.63 -12.79 22.95
C PRO A 141 8.36 -11.73 24.02
N LEU A 142 8.62 -10.45 23.69
CA LEU A 142 8.51 -9.32 24.63
C LEU A 142 7.51 -8.25 24.18
N ASN A 143 6.68 -8.53 23.16
CA ASN A 143 5.77 -7.57 22.54
C ASN A 143 6.40 -6.26 22.00
N THR A 144 7.73 -6.15 21.98
CA THR A 144 8.47 -5.01 21.40
C THR A 144 9.03 -5.35 20.02
N TYR A 145 9.56 -6.56 19.88
CA TYR A 145 10.23 -7.03 18.68
C TYR A 145 9.64 -8.36 18.23
N VAL A 146 9.66 -8.58 16.93
CA VAL A 146 9.17 -9.79 16.28
C VAL A 146 10.30 -10.48 15.54
N TYR A 147 10.32 -11.81 15.56
CA TYR A 147 11.22 -12.58 14.72
C TYR A 147 10.84 -12.44 13.25
N VAL A 148 11.84 -12.31 12.39
CA VAL A 148 11.65 -12.20 10.94
C VAL A 148 12.69 -13.03 10.20
N LYS A 149 12.27 -13.75 9.15
CA LYS A 149 13.16 -14.49 8.22
C LYS A 149 12.99 -13.96 6.81
N ARG A 150 14.11 -13.82 6.10
CA ARG A 150 14.12 -13.53 4.66
C ARG A 150 14.57 -14.74 3.87
N ALA A 151 13.84 -15.08 2.83
CA ALA A 151 14.19 -16.19 1.96
C ALA A 151 15.48 -15.92 1.16
N SER A 152 15.67 -14.69 0.66
CA SER A 152 16.84 -14.33 -0.15
C SER A 152 18.19 -14.47 0.60
N GLN A 153 18.19 -14.24 1.91
CA GLN A 153 19.41 -14.27 2.73
C GLN A 153 19.51 -15.50 3.62
N GLN A 154 18.44 -16.30 3.76
CA GLN A 154 18.33 -17.40 4.74
C GLN A 154 18.75 -16.95 6.16
N ARG A 155 18.42 -15.70 6.52
CA ARG A 155 18.78 -15.10 7.81
C ARG A 155 17.55 -14.85 8.65
N VAL A 156 17.69 -15.10 9.94
CA VAL A 156 16.72 -14.73 10.96
C VAL A 156 17.23 -13.53 11.74
N GLY A 157 16.33 -12.59 11.98
CA GLY A 157 16.61 -11.45 12.85
C GLY A 157 15.37 -11.03 13.61
N MET A 158 15.45 -9.83 14.16
CA MET A 158 14.35 -9.17 14.83
C MET A 158 14.14 -7.78 14.25
N THR A 159 12.88 -7.39 14.10
CA THR A 159 12.46 -6.03 13.77
C THR A 159 11.39 -5.59 14.77
N GLU A 160 10.97 -4.32 14.76
CA GLU A 160 9.93 -3.84 15.65
C GLU A 160 8.59 -4.53 15.37
N LEU A 161 7.82 -4.84 16.43
CA LEU A 161 6.55 -5.57 16.32
C LEU A 161 5.56 -4.90 15.35
N TYR A 162 5.52 -3.56 15.32
CA TYR A 162 4.61 -2.83 14.45
C TYR A 162 4.85 -3.09 12.97
N ARG A 163 6.03 -3.57 12.58
CA ARG A 163 6.33 -3.97 11.20
C ARG A 163 5.52 -5.18 10.78
N ARG A 164 5.31 -6.16 11.67
CA ARG A 164 4.40 -7.28 11.42
C ARG A 164 2.96 -6.79 11.37
N THR A 165 2.49 -6.01 12.34
CA THR A 165 1.08 -5.55 12.34
C THR A 165 0.76 -4.62 11.16
N GLY A 166 1.77 -3.96 10.59
CA GLY A 166 1.62 -3.16 9.37
C GLY A 166 1.36 -3.99 8.12
N VAL A 167 1.75 -5.27 8.10
CA VAL A 167 1.57 -6.19 6.96
C VAL A 167 0.57 -7.32 7.24
N ASP A 168 0.25 -7.58 8.50
CA ASP A 168 -0.80 -8.49 8.94
C ASP A 168 -2.16 -7.90 8.57
N LYS A 169 -2.57 -8.16 7.32
CA LYS A 169 -3.76 -7.61 6.69
C LYS A 169 -4.61 -8.73 6.11
N ASP A 170 -5.91 -8.63 6.32
CA ASP A 170 -6.87 -9.55 5.73
C ASP A 170 -7.47 -9.01 4.41
N LEU A 171 -8.34 -9.82 3.79
CA LEU A 171 -9.04 -9.45 2.55
C LEU A 171 -9.87 -8.16 2.72
N PHE A 172 -10.50 -7.96 3.88
CA PHE A 172 -11.37 -6.81 4.13
C PHE A 172 -10.57 -5.51 4.26
N GLU A 173 -9.39 -5.55 4.86
CA GLU A 173 -8.50 -4.39 4.95
C GLU A 173 -7.86 -4.01 3.61
N LEU A 174 -7.61 -5.01 2.75
CA LEU A 174 -6.93 -4.83 1.46
C LEU A 174 -7.87 -4.52 0.30
N ARG A 175 -9.16 -4.89 0.38
CA ARG A 175 -10.15 -4.59 -0.67
C ARG A 175 -10.57 -3.12 -0.67
N GLU A 176 -11.06 -2.66 -1.81
CA GLU A 176 -11.79 -1.40 -1.86
C GLU A 176 -13.05 -1.47 -1.00
N LYS A 177 -13.23 -0.45 -0.16
CA LYS A 177 -14.37 -0.34 0.75
C LYS A 177 -15.31 0.80 0.41
N ARG A 178 -14.92 1.75 -0.45
CA ARG A 178 -15.80 2.81 -0.92
C ARG A 178 -17.00 2.22 -1.66
N ALA A 179 -18.19 2.63 -1.26
CA ALA A 179 -19.44 2.21 -1.90
C ALA A 179 -19.55 2.71 -3.34
N LEU A 180 -18.98 3.88 -3.63
CA LEU A 180 -18.97 4.47 -4.96
C LEU A 180 -17.62 5.17 -5.21
N ARG A 181 -17.05 4.96 -6.40
CA ARG A 181 -15.82 5.63 -6.86
C ARG A 181 -16.19 6.65 -7.93
N PHE A 182 -15.89 7.92 -7.68
CA PHE A 182 -16.04 9.00 -8.66
C PHE A 182 -15.22 10.22 -8.24
N GLU A 183 -14.79 11.00 -9.21
CA GLU A 183 -14.16 12.31 -8.97
C GLU A 183 -15.23 13.38 -8.89
N LYS A 184 -15.34 14.07 -7.74
CA LYS A 184 -16.40 15.07 -7.52
C LYS A 184 -16.40 16.18 -8.58
N SER A 185 -15.22 16.58 -9.04
CA SER A 185 -15.05 17.61 -10.09
C SER A 185 -15.56 17.15 -11.45
N ALA A 186 -15.58 15.85 -11.72
CA ALA A 186 -16.06 15.27 -12.97
C ALA A 186 -17.58 15.02 -12.97
N VAL A 187 -18.26 15.19 -11.83
CA VAL A 187 -19.71 14.95 -11.74
C VAL A 187 -20.48 16.01 -12.53
N THR A 188 -21.34 15.54 -13.42
CA THR A 188 -22.21 16.36 -14.27
C THR A 188 -23.68 16.32 -13.85
N SER A 189 -24.14 15.25 -13.21
CA SER A 189 -25.48 15.21 -12.61
C SER A 189 -25.58 14.23 -11.44
N VAL A 190 -26.56 14.50 -10.59
CA VAL A 190 -26.97 13.63 -9.48
C VAL A 190 -28.48 13.47 -9.55
N ARG A 191 -28.93 12.21 -9.56
CA ARG A 191 -30.34 11.85 -9.45
C ARG A 191 -30.57 11.11 -8.15
N ILE A 192 -31.57 11.54 -7.39
CA ILE A 192 -31.99 10.91 -6.14
C ILE A 192 -33.46 10.53 -6.28
N THR A 193 -33.74 9.24 -6.26
CA THR A 193 -35.08 8.68 -6.44
C THR A 193 -35.58 8.09 -5.13
N ARG A 194 -36.78 8.50 -4.73
CA ARG A 194 -37.55 7.97 -3.59
C ARG A 194 -38.97 7.63 -4.06
N PRO A 195 -39.74 6.78 -3.35
CA PRO A 195 -41.08 6.39 -3.78
C PRO A 195 -42.05 7.54 -4.12
N SER A 196 -41.91 8.69 -3.46
CA SER A 196 -42.78 9.85 -3.65
C SER A 196 -42.14 11.04 -4.38
N LEU A 197 -40.84 10.98 -4.68
CA LEU A 197 -40.10 12.15 -5.16
C LEU A 197 -38.83 11.74 -5.92
N THR A 198 -38.64 12.34 -7.09
CA THR A 198 -37.36 12.34 -7.80
C THR A 198 -36.76 13.73 -7.77
N ILE A 199 -35.48 13.80 -7.39
CA ILE A 199 -34.67 15.01 -7.41
C ILE A 199 -33.59 14.79 -8.45
N GLU A 200 -33.54 15.65 -9.45
CA GLU A 200 -32.50 15.60 -10.48
C GLU A 200 -31.81 16.96 -10.54
N ILE A 201 -30.49 16.94 -10.37
CA ILE A 201 -29.65 18.13 -10.37
C ILE A 201 -28.56 17.92 -11.40
N ALA A 202 -28.37 18.89 -12.29
CA ALA A 202 -27.34 18.84 -13.32
C ALA A 202 -26.48 20.12 -13.28
N ARG A 203 -25.23 19.99 -13.73
CA ARG A 203 -24.34 21.12 -13.94
C ARG A 203 -24.86 21.96 -15.11
N ASP A 204 -24.87 23.27 -14.91
CA ASP A 204 -25.16 24.29 -15.92
C ASP A 204 -24.03 25.32 -15.88
N GLY A 205 -23.03 25.11 -16.76
CA GLY A 205 -21.74 25.79 -16.69
C GLY A 205 -21.01 25.53 -15.37
N ASP A 206 -20.74 26.59 -14.62
CA ASP A 206 -20.09 26.55 -13.31
C ASP A 206 -21.07 26.41 -12.14
N SER A 207 -22.37 26.37 -12.42
CA SER A 207 -23.43 26.33 -11.40
C SER A 207 -24.21 25.01 -11.42
N TRP A 208 -24.99 24.76 -10.37
CA TRP A 208 -25.90 23.61 -10.30
C TRP A 208 -27.34 24.07 -10.53
N ARG A 209 -28.09 23.30 -11.31
CA ARG A 209 -29.49 23.56 -11.60
C ARG A 209 -30.34 22.34 -11.27
N LEU A 210 -31.42 22.56 -10.53
CA LEU A 210 -32.46 21.58 -10.27
C LEU A 210 -33.28 21.41 -11.56
N GLN A 211 -33.45 20.18 -12.02
CA GLN A 211 -34.28 19.81 -13.17
C GLN A 211 -35.60 19.18 -12.72
N GLN A 212 -35.60 18.44 -11.61
CA GLN A 212 -36.81 17.86 -10.99
C GLN A 212 -36.83 18.07 -9.48
N PRO A 213 -38.01 18.23 -8.84
CA PRO A 213 -39.36 18.16 -9.44
C PRO A 213 -39.80 19.44 -10.16
N SER A 214 -39.06 20.54 -9.98
CA SER A 214 -39.32 21.82 -10.64
C SER A 214 -38.00 22.46 -11.03
N GLU A 215 -37.94 23.11 -12.17
CA GLU A 215 -36.71 23.75 -12.64
C GLU A 215 -36.32 25.00 -11.83
N GLY A 216 -35.04 25.12 -11.49
CA GLY A 216 -34.51 26.33 -10.85
C GLY A 216 -33.06 26.20 -10.41
N PRO A 217 -32.45 27.27 -9.86
CA PRO A 217 -31.11 27.19 -9.28
C PRO A 217 -31.07 26.16 -8.15
N ALA A 218 -30.02 25.33 -8.11
CA ALA A 218 -29.74 24.44 -6.98
C ALA A 218 -28.62 25.02 -6.11
N ASP A 219 -28.70 24.78 -4.80
CA ASP A 219 -27.65 25.17 -3.87
C ASP A 219 -26.41 24.28 -4.07
N GLY A 220 -25.34 24.85 -4.64
CA GLY A 220 -24.11 24.12 -4.92
C GLY A 220 -23.39 23.60 -3.67
N GLY A 221 -23.55 24.25 -2.52
CA GLY A 221 -23.00 23.78 -1.24
C GLY A 221 -23.73 22.53 -0.75
N GLN A 222 -25.04 22.45 -0.95
CA GLN A 222 -25.82 21.24 -0.66
C GLN A 222 -25.43 20.09 -1.59
N VAL A 223 -25.24 20.37 -2.88
CA VAL A 223 -24.79 19.34 -3.85
C VAL A 223 -23.40 18.81 -3.47
N ASP A 224 -22.43 19.68 -3.18
CA ASP A 224 -21.10 19.25 -2.76
C ASP A 224 -21.12 18.46 -1.44
N SER A 225 -21.99 18.84 -0.49
CA SER A 225 -22.21 18.07 0.74
C SER A 225 -22.69 16.65 0.46
N VAL A 226 -23.66 16.47 -0.46
CA VAL A 226 -24.14 15.15 -0.88
C VAL A 226 -23.04 14.35 -1.56
N LEU A 227 -22.35 14.94 -2.54
CA LEU A 227 -21.24 14.28 -3.25
C LEU A 227 -20.12 13.89 -2.30
N SER A 228 -19.78 14.74 -1.33
CA SER A 228 -18.78 14.44 -0.31
C SER A 228 -19.18 13.23 0.54
N ARG A 229 -20.44 13.17 1.00
CA ARG A 229 -20.94 12.01 1.76
C ARG A 229 -20.93 10.72 0.95
N LEU A 230 -21.32 10.77 -0.32
CA LEU A 230 -21.31 9.61 -1.21
C LEU A 230 -19.87 9.12 -1.47
N SER A 231 -18.93 10.03 -1.74
CA SER A 231 -17.52 9.70 -1.95
C SER A 231 -16.83 9.13 -0.70
N ALA A 232 -17.30 9.53 0.49
CA ALA A 232 -16.80 9.07 1.78
C ALA A 232 -17.58 7.87 2.34
N ALA A 233 -18.58 7.35 1.61
CA ALA A 233 -19.35 6.20 2.07
C ALA A 233 -18.50 4.93 1.95
N PHE A 234 -18.32 4.24 3.09
CA PHE A 234 -17.61 2.98 3.17
C PHE A 234 -18.55 1.85 3.55
N MET A 235 -18.39 0.70 2.91
CA MET A 235 -19.05 -0.55 3.25
C MET A 235 -18.35 -1.16 4.48
N PRO A 236 -19.07 -1.35 5.61
CA PRO A 236 -18.48 -1.91 6.82
C PRO A 236 -18.34 -3.45 6.76
N SER A 237 -19.03 -4.10 5.83
CA SER A 237 -19.00 -5.54 5.60
C SER A 237 -19.42 -5.84 4.16
N PHE A 238 -19.17 -7.07 3.72
CA PHE A 238 -19.49 -7.55 2.39
C PHE A 238 -20.18 -8.91 2.48
N ASP A 239 -21.20 -9.09 1.65
CA ASP A 239 -21.67 -10.39 1.21
C ASP A 239 -21.26 -10.52 -0.26
N ASP A 240 -20.19 -11.28 -0.52
CA ASP A 240 -19.60 -11.41 -1.86
C ASP A 240 -20.40 -12.37 -2.77
N ALA A 241 -21.38 -13.11 -2.22
CA ALA A 241 -22.24 -14.02 -2.96
C ALA A 241 -23.68 -14.00 -2.42
N PRO A 242 -24.37 -12.85 -2.47
CA PRO A 242 -25.69 -12.72 -1.89
C PRO A 242 -26.70 -13.57 -2.67
N ALA A 243 -27.45 -14.41 -1.96
CA ALA A 243 -28.47 -15.25 -2.58
C ALA A 243 -29.62 -14.44 -3.20
N SER A 244 -29.92 -13.26 -2.65
CA SER A 244 -30.94 -12.35 -3.17
C SER A 244 -30.68 -10.92 -2.69
N LEU A 245 -31.04 -9.93 -3.52
CA LEU A 245 -31.07 -8.51 -3.13
C LEU A 245 -32.27 -8.18 -2.24
N SER A 246 -33.35 -8.97 -2.32
CA SER A 246 -34.57 -8.74 -1.54
C SER A 246 -34.38 -8.92 -0.04
N SER A 247 -33.48 -9.82 0.40
CA SER A 247 -33.13 -9.97 1.83
C SER A 247 -32.47 -8.73 2.42
N TYR A 248 -31.89 -7.89 1.57
CA TYR A 248 -31.29 -6.61 1.92
C TYR A 248 -32.21 -5.41 1.65
N GLY A 249 -33.42 -5.64 1.14
CA GLY A 249 -34.35 -4.57 0.74
C GLY A 249 -33.88 -3.79 -0.50
N LEU A 250 -32.96 -4.34 -1.29
CA LEU A 250 -32.36 -3.68 -2.46
C LEU A 250 -33.07 -4.01 -3.79
N ASP A 251 -34.06 -4.91 -3.78
CA ASP A 251 -34.91 -5.19 -4.95
C ASP A 251 -35.89 -4.02 -5.24
N THR A 252 -36.41 -3.40 -4.18
CA THR A 252 -37.17 -2.15 -4.23
C THR A 252 -36.60 -1.15 -3.22
N PRO A 253 -35.48 -0.49 -3.55
CA PRO A 253 -34.78 0.37 -2.60
C PRO A 253 -35.65 1.58 -2.21
N THR A 254 -35.61 1.95 -0.93
CA THR A 254 -36.30 3.16 -0.44
C THR A 254 -35.64 4.46 -0.92
N LEU A 255 -34.39 4.36 -1.37
CA LEU A 255 -33.58 5.44 -1.90
C LEU A 255 -32.63 4.87 -2.96
N GLN A 256 -32.67 5.42 -4.17
CA GLN A 256 -31.66 5.20 -5.20
C GLN A 256 -30.94 6.52 -5.49
N VAL A 257 -29.62 6.46 -5.65
CA VAL A 257 -28.80 7.62 -5.98
C VAL A 257 -27.93 7.26 -7.18
N ASP A 258 -28.10 7.99 -8.27
CA ASP A 258 -27.29 7.87 -9.48
C ASP A 258 -26.38 9.10 -9.58
N VAL A 259 -25.08 8.87 -9.77
CA VAL A 259 -24.08 9.93 -9.96
C VAL A 259 -23.49 9.75 -11.35
N HIS A 260 -23.60 10.77 -12.19
CA HIS A 260 -23.05 10.76 -13.54
C HIS A 260 -21.79 11.63 -13.57
N ALA A 261 -20.67 11.05 -13.98
CA ALA A 261 -19.39 11.73 -14.15
C ALA A 261 -18.88 11.57 -15.59
N GLN A 262 -18.10 12.55 -16.07
CA GLN A 262 -17.44 12.55 -17.39
C GLN A 262 -16.01 12.01 -17.33
#